data_AF-A0A7S2DN44-F1
#
_entry.id   AF-A0A7S2DN44-F1
#
_cell.length_a   1.000
_cell.length_b   1.000
_cell.length_c   1.000
_cell.angle_alpha   90.00
_cell.angle_beta   90.00
_cell.angle_gamma   90.00
#
_symmetry.space_group_name_H-M   'P 1'
#
loop_
_entity.id
_entity.type
_entity.pdbx_description
1 polymer ?
#
loop_
_entity_poly.entity_id
_entity_poly.type
_entity_poly.pdbx_seq_one_letter_code
_entity_poly.pdbx_strand_id
1 'polypeptide(L)'
;KRGYQIIGSFNKWEPESMDNEGSGIYAYTFTLGENRWERFQVVLDGDLRRVLYPSYDRSDPSTKGAPVAGPLDVFHSDSWLVDTRPYLQVSEEGAIVPMESSALDRQDMGKPGDRFRVRIAVKGKWRLVDWENLDKDTTEAAGPVSAGTYQMSGSWNHGELQNMTADPSMPGLFTAEVKLITRGTSFFQIIRNGDWGQAIYPDEPGAASSAEVIGPEEQL
;
A
#
# COMPACT_ATOMS: atom_id res chain seq x y z
N LYS A 1 -3.78 -26.48 -13.74
CA LYS A 1 -4.15 -26.24 -12.32
C LYS A 1 -4.13 -24.72 -12.17
N ARG A 2 -5.23 -24.07 -11.75
CA ARG A 2 -5.24 -22.60 -11.64
C ARG A 2 -4.42 -22.18 -10.42
N GLY A 3 -3.43 -21.32 -10.61
CA GLY A 3 -2.66 -20.72 -9.53
C GLY A 3 -3.23 -19.34 -9.21
N TYR A 4 -3.36 -19.03 -7.93
CA TYR A 4 -3.64 -17.68 -7.46
C TYR A 4 -2.37 -17.12 -6.85
N GLN A 5 -1.98 -15.93 -7.29
CA GLN A 5 -0.89 -15.16 -6.73
C GLN A 5 -1.42 -13.84 -6.21
N ILE A 6 -0.70 -13.22 -5.29
CA ILE A 6 -0.97 -11.89 -4.79
C ILE A 6 0.15 -10.95 -5.22
N ILE A 7 -0.22 -9.71 -5.49
CA ILE A 7 0.70 -8.59 -5.67
C ILE A 7 0.22 -7.45 -4.78
N GLY A 8 1.13 -6.68 -4.21
CA GLY A 8 0.74 -5.54 -3.40
C GLY A 8 1.90 -4.64 -3.01
N SER A 9 1.60 -3.56 -2.32
CA SER A 9 2.62 -2.61 -1.84
C SER A 9 3.62 -3.25 -0.87
N PHE A 10 3.20 -4.28 -0.11
CA PHE A 10 4.05 -5.03 0.80
C PHE A 10 5.12 -5.90 0.11
N ASN A 11 4.98 -6.17 -1.19
CA ASN A 11 5.96 -6.94 -1.96
C ASN A 11 6.32 -6.29 -3.31
N LYS A 12 6.24 -4.95 -3.37
CA LYS A 12 6.60 -4.16 -4.56
C LYS A 12 5.86 -4.60 -5.83
N TRP A 13 4.64 -5.09 -5.66
CA TRP A 13 3.78 -5.59 -6.72
C TRP A 13 4.38 -6.80 -7.48
N GLU A 14 5.30 -7.55 -6.86
CA GLU A 14 5.86 -8.77 -7.43
C GLU A 14 4.95 -9.99 -7.13
N PRO A 15 4.63 -10.86 -8.11
CA PRO A 15 3.71 -11.97 -7.89
C PRO A 15 4.23 -13.03 -6.90
N GLU A 16 3.49 -13.26 -5.82
CA GLU A 16 3.76 -14.31 -4.85
C GLU A 16 2.62 -15.31 -4.75
N SER A 17 2.95 -16.59 -4.62
CA SER A 17 1.94 -17.66 -4.62
C SER A 17 1.11 -17.66 -3.34
N MET A 18 -0.20 -17.79 -3.49
CA MET A 18 -1.12 -18.00 -2.37
C MET A 18 -1.20 -19.49 -2.01
N ASP A 19 -1.27 -19.78 -0.70
CA ASP A 19 -1.46 -21.11 -0.16
C ASP A 19 -2.84 -21.65 -0.53
N ASN A 20 -2.91 -22.87 -1.07
CA ASN A 20 -4.19 -23.53 -1.34
C ASN A 20 -4.65 -24.27 -0.07
N GLU A 21 -5.67 -23.74 0.60
CA GLU A 21 -6.23 -24.31 1.83
C GLU A 21 -7.31 -25.37 1.56
N GLY A 22 -7.60 -25.67 0.29
CA GLY A 22 -8.68 -26.56 -0.13
C GLY A 22 -10.01 -25.86 -0.32
N SER A 23 -11.02 -26.59 -0.84
CA SER A 23 -12.39 -26.07 -1.04
C SER A 23 -12.50 -24.79 -1.88
N GLY A 24 -11.50 -24.49 -2.72
CA GLY A 24 -11.45 -23.28 -3.52
C GLY A 24 -10.99 -22.03 -2.76
N ILE A 25 -10.41 -22.20 -1.57
CA ILE A 25 -9.84 -21.12 -0.76
C ILE A 25 -8.34 -21.04 -1.01
N TYR A 26 -7.86 -19.81 -1.26
CA TYR A 26 -6.45 -19.50 -1.37
C TYR A 26 -6.12 -18.34 -0.44
N ALA A 27 -5.00 -18.41 0.28
CA ALA A 27 -4.67 -17.44 1.31
C ALA A 27 -3.22 -16.96 1.20
N TYR A 28 -2.97 -15.74 1.66
CA TYR A 28 -1.62 -15.19 1.80
C TYR A 28 -1.54 -14.34 3.06
N THR A 29 -0.41 -14.38 3.74
CA THR A 29 -0.17 -13.57 4.93
C THR A 29 0.96 -12.58 4.68
N PHE A 30 0.67 -11.31 4.90
CA PHE A 30 1.67 -10.23 4.87
C PHE A 30 1.79 -9.56 6.24
N THR A 31 2.88 -8.84 6.44
CA THR A 31 3.11 -8.00 7.63
C THR A 31 2.85 -6.54 7.27
N LEU A 32 2.01 -5.86 8.06
CA LEU A 32 1.64 -4.47 7.85
C LEU A 32 2.85 -3.54 8.00
N GLY A 33 3.13 -2.69 7.00
CA GLY A 33 4.21 -1.73 7.05
C GLY A 33 3.94 -0.49 7.93
N GLU A 34 4.94 0.38 8.03
CA GLU A 34 4.91 1.60 8.87
C GLU A 34 3.80 2.59 8.48
N ASN A 35 3.35 2.56 7.22
CA ASN A 35 2.28 3.44 6.71
C ASN A 35 0.90 3.11 7.28
N ARG A 36 0.73 1.94 7.93
CA ARG A 36 -0.55 1.43 8.43
C ARG A 36 -1.62 1.23 7.36
N TRP A 37 -1.21 1.13 6.10
CA TRP A 37 -2.07 0.72 5.01
C TRP A 37 -1.26 -0.06 3.97
N GLU A 38 -1.92 -1.00 3.28
CA GLU A 38 -1.35 -1.73 2.15
C GLU A 38 -2.42 -1.95 1.06
N ARG A 39 -2.00 -1.88 -0.21
CA ARG A 39 -2.82 -2.21 -1.37
C ARG A 39 -2.45 -3.56 -1.93
N PHE A 40 -3.42 -4.26 -2.48
CA PHE A 40 -3.15 -5.52 -3.17
C PHE A 40 -4.17 -5.85 -4.28
N GLN A 41 -3.76 -6.75 -5.16
CA GLN A 41 -4.57 -7.42 -6.18
C GLN A 41 -4.26 -8.93 -6.16
N VAL A 42 -5.15 -9.73 -6.76
CA VAL A 42 -4.93 -11.17 -6.94
C VAL A 42 -4.74 -11.48 -8.41
N VAL A 43 -3.61 -12.09 -8.77
CA VAL A 43 -3.23 -12.43 -10.14
C VAL A 43 -3.57 -13.89 -10.43
N LEU A 44 -4.10 -14.16 -11.62
CA LEU A 44 -4.42 -15.51 -12.06
C LEU A 44 -3.31 -16.09 -12.95
N ASP A 45 -2.77 -17.23 -12.54
CA ASP A 45 -1.73 -17.99 -13.26
C ASP A 45 -0.45 -17.19 -13.59
N GLY A 46 -0.14 -16.15 -12.81
CA GLY A 46 1.06 -15.31 -12.97
C GLY A 46 1.00 -14.30 -14.09
N ASP A 47 -0.13 -14.21 -14.79
CA ASP A 47 -0.32 -13.24 -15.84
C ASP A 47 -0.82 -11.92 -15.26
N LEU A 48 0.04 -10.89 -15.21
CA LEU A 48 -0.27 -9.54 -14.72
C LEU A 48 -1.39 -8.85 -15.51
N ARG A 49 -1.79 -9.40 -16.67
CA ARG A 49 -2.97 -8.95 -17.41
C ARG A 49 -4.24 -9.67 -16.99
N ARG A 50 -4.18 -10.58 -16.03
CA ARG A 50 -5.31 -11.38 -15.54
C ARG A 50 -5.48 -11.15 -14.04
N VAL A 51 -5.69 -9.89 -13.69
CA VAL A 51 -5.86 -9.44 -12.30
C VAL A 51 -7.33 -9.51 -11.86
N LEU A 52 -7.51 -9.83 -10.59
CA LEU A 52 -8.74 -9.66 -9.85
C LEU A 52 -8.56 -8.47 -8.94
N TYR A 53 -9.62 -7.67 -8.85
CA TYR A 53 -9.62 -6.38 -8.19
C TYR A 53 -11.04 -6.09 -7.65
N PRO A 54 -11.21 -5.13 -6.72
CA PRO A 54 -12.53 -4.74 -6.26
C PRO A 54 -13.34 -4.11 -7.40
N SER A 55 -14.58 -4.56 -7.59
CA SER A 55 -15.53 -3.90 -8.48
C SER A 55 -16.10 -2.67 -7.79
N TYR A 56 -15.89 -1.49 -8.37
CA TYR A 56 -16.57 -0.28 -7.91
C TYR A 56 -18.04 -0.27 -8.37
N ASP A 57 -18.97 -0.22 -7.42
CA ASP A 57 -20.13 0.67 -7.52
C ASP A 57 -19.68 2.00 -6.89
N ARG A 58 -20.05 3.15 -7.48
CA ARG A 58 -19.64 4.50 -7.04
C ARG A 58 -19.98 4.83 -5.58
N SER A 59 -20.66 3.93 -4.88
CA SER A 59 -21.14 4.08 -3.51
C SER A 59 -20.38 3.26 -2.47
N ASP A 60 -19.53 2.29 -2.84
CA ASP A 60 -18.85 1.41 -1.89
C ASP A 60 -17.31 1.49 -2.05
N PRO A 61 -16.55 1.93 -1.03
CA PRO A 61 -15.09 1.95 -1.08
C PRO A 61 -14.51 0.53 -1.28
N SER A 62 -13.26 0.43 -1.77
CA SER A 62 -12.49 -0.81 -2.01
C SER A 62 -12.20 -1.63 -0.75
N THR A 63 -13.26 -2.07 -0.09
CA THR A 63 -13.28 -2.63 1.25
C THR A 63 -13.51 -4.13 1.22
N LYS A 64 -13.40 -4.72 2.39
CA LYS A 64 -13.56 -6.15 2.63
C LYS A 64 -14.93 -6.62 2.12
N GLY A 65 -14.94 -7.66 1.29
CA GLY A 65 -16.18 -8.23 0.76
C GLY A 65 -16.75 -7.50 -0.46
N ALA A 66 -16.09 -6.46 -0.98
CA ALA A 66 -16.44 -5.85 -2.26
C ALA A 66 -16.54 -6.91 -3.37
N PRO A 67 -17.49 -6.79 -4.32
CA PRO A 67 -17.62 -7.74 -5.41
C PRO A 67 -16.31 -7.85 -6.19
N VAL A 68 -15.88 -9.07 -6.50
CA VAL A 68 -14.62 -9.29 -7.22
C VAL A 68 -14.84 -9.11 -8.72
N ALA A 69 -14.16 -8.14 -9.33
CA ALA A 69 -14.12 -7.93 -10.78
C ALA A 69 -12.96 -8.71 -11.43
N GLY A 70 -13.00 -8.80 -12.77
CA GLY A 70 -11.99 -9.47 -13.57
C GLY A 70 -12.07 -11.02 -13.55
N PRO A 71 -11.11 -11.69 -14.21
CA PRO A 71 -9.97 -11.10 -14.91
C PRO A 71 -10.40 -10.47 -16.24
N LEU A 72 -9.94 -9.24 -16.50
CA LEU A 72 -10.00 -8.58 -17.80
C LEU A 72 -8.58 -8.56 -18.37
N ASP A 73 -8.40 -8.80 -19.67
CA ASP A 73 -7.08 -8.76 -20.35
C ASP A 73 -6.62 -7.31 -20.59
N VAL A 74 -6.55 -6.53 -19.52
CA VAL A 74 -6.15 -5.12 -19.50
C VAL A 74 -5.42 -4.81 -18.19
N PHE A 75 -4.56 -3.79 -18.20
CA PHE A 75 -3.99 -3.24 -16.97
C PHE A 75 -5.07 -2.53 -16.16
N HIS A 76 -5.16 -2.82 -14.87
CA HIS A 76 -6.08 -2.16 -13.94
C HIS A 76 -5.32 -1.65 -12.72
N SER A 77 -5.56 -0.40 -12.32
CA SER A 77 -4.94 0.20 -11.12
C SER A 77 -5.71 -0.09 -9.83
N ASP A 78 -7.00 -0.37 -9.94
CA ASP A 78 -7.88 -0.63 -8.79
C ASP A 78 -7.38 -1.78 -7.93
N SER A 79 -7.30 -1.54 -6.62
CA SER A 79 -6.74 -2.49 -5.67
C SER A 79 -7.60 -2.50 -4.40
N TRP A 80 -7.63 -3.64 -3.71
CA TRP A 80 -8.15 -3.67 -2.36
C TRP A 80 -7.22 -2.89 -1.44
N LEU A 81 -7.78 -2.26 -0.41
CA LEU A 81 -7.04 -1.49 0.58
C LEU A 81 -7.28 -2.09 1.97
N VAL A 82 -6.19 -2.51 2.62
CA VAL A 82 -6.16 -2.72 4.06
C VAL A 82 -5.70 -1.41 4.68
N ASP A 83 -6.56 -0.71 5.42
CA ASP A 83 -6.24 0.57 6.06
C ASP A 83 -6.56 0.54 7.56
N THR A 84 -5.50 0.63 8.37
CA THR A 84 -5.57 0.59 9.83
C THR A 84 -5.36 1.96 10.47
N ARG A 85 -5.25 3.03 9.68
CA ARG A 85 -5.09 4.40 10.18
C ARG A 85 -6.33 4.82 10.98
N PRO A 86 -6.15 5.55 12.10
CA PRO A 86 -7.29 6.11 12.82
C PRO A 86 -7.97 7.19 11.97
N TYR A 87 -9.29 7.28 12.06
CA TYR A 87 -9.98 8.47 11.57
C TYR A 87 -9.50 9.69 12.35
N LEU A 88 -9.36 10.82 11.67
CA LEU A 88 -9.00 12.08 12.30
C LEU A 88 -10.27 12.91 12.48
N GLN A 89 -10.38 13.57 13.64
CA GLN A 89 -11.41 14.55 13.92
C GLN A 89 -10.77 15.85 14.40
N VAL A 90 -11.45 16.97 14.20
CA VAL A 90 -11.05 18.24 14.80
C VAL A 90 -11.64 18.28 16.21
N SER A 91 -10.79 18.42 17.22
CA SER A 91 -11.22 18.59 18.61
C SER A 91 -11.94 19.93 18.79
N GLU A 92 -12.63 20.11 19.92
CA GLU A 92 -13.31 21.37 20.24
C GLU A 92 -12.32 22.57 20.29
N GLU A 93 -11.04 22.29 20.56
CA GLU A 93 -9.94 23.26 20.58
C GLU A 93 -9.30 23.49 19.20
N GLY A 94 -9.83 22.89 18.14
CA GLY A 94 -9.32 23.05 16.77
C GLY A 94 -8.11 22.17 16.43
N ALA A 95 -7.71 21.24 17.30
CA ALA A 95 -6.60 20.33 17.04
C ALA A 95 -7.06 19.09 16.26
N ILE A 96 -6.28 18.62 15.30
CA ILE A 96 -6.55 17.34 14.63
C ILE A 96 -6.13 16.21 15.57
N VAL A 97 -7.09 15.41 16.03
CA VAL A 97 -6.88 14.29 16.95
C VAL A 97 -7.44 12.99 16.36
N PRO A 98 -6.88 11.82 16.70
CA PRO A 98 -7.52 10.56 16.40
C PRO A 98 -8.93 10.52 17.00
N MET A 99 -9.94 10.21 16.19
CA MET A 99 -11.26 9.89 16.68
C MET A 99 -11.17 8.60 17.49
N GLU A 100 -11.45 8.66 18.79
CA GLU A 100 -11.63 7.47 19.61
C GLU A 100 -12.87 6.74 19.07
N SER A 101 -12.60 5.68 18.30
CA SER A 101 -13.60 4.83 17.65
C SER A 101 -14.72 4.47 18.63
N SER A 102 -15.91 5.06 18.41
CA SER A 102 -17.14 4.56 19.02
C SER A 102 -17.88 3.70 17.98
N ALA A 103 -17.93 2.40 18.25
CA ALA A 103 -18.91 1.43 17.73
C ALA A 103 -18.90 1.03 16.24
N LEU A 104 -18.07 1.61 15.36
CA LEU A 104 -17.75 0.98 14.07
C LEU A 104 -16.42 0.26 14.20
N ASP A 105 -16.49 -0.91 14.84
CA ASP A 105 -15.40 -1.87 15.03
C ASP A 105 -14.80 -2.21 13.66
N ARG A 106 -13.77 -1.47 13.23
CA ARG A 106 -12.99 -1.86 12.06
C ARG A 106 -12.40 -3.22 12.40
N GLN A 107 -12.91 -4.26 11.74
CA GLN A 107 -12.39 -5.62 11.83
C GLN A 107 -10.89 -5.68 11.49
N ASP A 108 -10.40 -4.62 10.84
CA ASP A 108 -9.05 -4.47 10.31
C ASP A 108 -8.17 -3.55 11.17
N MET A 109 -8.55 -3.23 12.42
CA MET A 109 -7.64 -2.53 13.33
C MET A 109 -6.31 -3.29 13.45
N GLY A 110 -5.19 -2.57 13.39
CA GLY A 110 -3.85 -3.13 13.51
C GLY A 110 -2.77 -2.07 13.63
N LYS A 111 -1.63 -2.46 14.17
CA LYS A 111 -0.41 -1.65 14.30
C LYS A 111 0.66 -2.15 13.32
N PRO A 112 1.64 -1.30 12.92
CA PRO A 112 2.76 -1.76 12.11
C PRO A 112 3.40 -3.01 12.71
N GLY A 113 3.66 -4.01 11.88
CA GLY A 113 4.20 -5.31 12.27
C GLY A 113 3.15 -6.39 12.54
N ASP A 114 1.86 -6.04 12.63
CA ASP A 114 0.77 -7.01 12.69
C ASP A 114 0.66 -7.78 11.38
N ARG A 115 0.25 -9.05 11.46
CA ARG A 115 0.07 -9.92 10.30
C ARG A 115 -1.38 -9.91 9.83
N PHE A 116 -1.58 -9.68 8.56
CA PHE A 116 -2.89 -9.76 7.91
C PHE A 116 -2.95 -10.99 7.01
N ARG A 117 -4.04 -11.76 7.11
CA ARG A 117 -4.30 -12.90 6.23
C ARG A 117 -5.37 -12.51 5.21
N VAL A 118 -4.97 -12.37 3.95
CA VAL A 118 -5.87 -12.19 2.81
C VAL A 118 -6.33 -13.56 2.33
N ARG A 119 -7.62 -13.71 2.03
CA ARG A 119 -8.17 -14.92 1.41
C ARG A 119 -9.01 -14.59 0.20
N ILE A 120 -8.94 -15.47 -0.80
CA ILE A 120 -9.89 -15.52 -1.90
C ILE A 120 -10.62 -16.86 -1.88
N ALA A 121 -11.94 -16.82 -1.80
CA ALA A 121 -12.80 -18.00 -1.90
C ALA A 121 -13.43 -18.07 -3.29
N VAL A 122 -13.28 -19.21 -3.98
CA VAL A 122 -13.73 -19.41 -5.36
C VAL A 122 -14.68 -20.59 -5.45
N LYS A 123 -15.95 -20.32 -5.78
CA LYS A 123 -17.00 -21.33 -5.97
C LYS A 123 -17.66 -21.16 -7.33
N GLY A 124 -17.10 -21.85 -8.33
CA GLY A 124 -17.53 -21.71 -9.72
C GLY A 124 -17.22 -20.32 -10.25
N LYS A 125 -18.26 -19.53 -10.58
CA LYS A 125 -18.12 -18.13 -11.00
C LYS A 125 -18.03 -17.13 -9.85
N TRP A 126 -18.43 -17.54 -8.65
CA TRP A 126 -18.45 -16.67 -7.48
C TRP A 126 -17.08 -16.58 -6.86
N ARG A 127 -16.67 -15.35 -6.54
CA ARG A 127 -15.41 -15.03 -5.89
C ARG A 127 -15.68 -14.03 -4.78
N LEU A 128 -15.03 -14.23 -3.65
CA LEU A 128 -15.06 -13.34 -2.50
C LEU A 128 -13.62 -13.12 -2.05
N VAL A 129 -13.26 -11.87 -1.77
CA VAL A 129 -11.99 -11.52 -1.14
C VAL A 129 -12.28 -10.95 0.24
N ASP A 130 -11.59 -11.47 1.24
CA ASP A 130 -11.64 -10.98 2.61
C ASP A 130 -10.24 -10.97 3.23
N TRP A 131 -10.11 -10.34 4.38
CA TRP A 131 -8.88 -10.38 5.18
C TRP A 131 -9.17 -10.26 6.66
N GLU A 132 -8.21 -10.63 7.50
CA GLU A 132 -8.28 -10.44 8.94
C GLU A 132 -6.90 -10.11 9.53
N ASN A 133 -6.87 -9.29 10.57
CA ASN A 133 -5.68 -9.12 11.40
C ASN A 133 -5.54 -10.34 12.33
N LEU A 134 -4.47 -11.11 12.16
CA LEU A 134 -4.17 -12.29 12.98
C LEU A 134 -3.71 -11.92 14.39
N ASP A 135 -3.33 -10.66 14.61
CA ASP A 135 -2.71 -10.16 15.83
C ASP A 135 -3.55 -9.08 16.55
N LYS A 136 -4.84 -8.91 16.19
CA LYS A 136 -5.76 -7.84 16.68
C LYS A 136 -5.79 -7.70 18.22
N ASP A 137 -5.68 -8.81 18.94
CA ASP A 137 -5.77 -8.87 20.41
C ASP A 137 -4.46 -9.32 21.07
N THR A 138 -3.39 -9.44 20.29
CA THR A 138 -2.11 -9.97 20.75
C THR A 138 -1.32 -8.88 21.49
N THR A 139 -0.94 -9.16 22.74
CA THR A 139 -0.04 -8.32 23.54
C THR A 139 1.43 -8.58 23.25
N GLU A 140 1.74 -9.61 22.46
CA GLU A 140 3.10 -9.88 22.00
C GLU A 140 3.65 -8.72 21.16
N ALA A 141 4.97 -8.60 21.18
CA ALA A 141 5.66 -7.63 20.34
C ALA A 141 5.35 -7.92 18.88
N ALA A 142 4.97 -6.88 18.13
CA ALA A 142 4.73 -6.99 16.70
C ALA A 142 5.97 -7.55 15.99
N GLY A 143 5.77 -8.18 14.84
CA GLY A 143 6.88 -8.64 14.00
C GLY A 143 7.81 -7.48 13.61
N PRO A 144 9.04 -7.78 13.15
CA PRO A 144 9.95 -6.74 12.68
C PRO A 144 9.28 -5.95 11.55
N VAL A 145 9.11 -4.65 11.76
CA VAL A 145 8.63 -3.75 10.71
C VAL A 145 9.82 -3.39 9.84
N SER A 146 9.78 -3.75 8.56
CA SER A 146 10.83 -3.32 7.63
C SER A 146 10.77 -1.81 7.51
N ALA A 147 11.88 -1.15 7.81
CA ALA A 147 12.05 0.26 7.50
C ALA A 147 11.81 0.48 6.00
N GLY A 148 11.09 1.54 5.65
CA GLY A 148 10.91 1.93 4.26
C GLY A 148 12.24 2.18 3.56
N THR A 149 12.31 1.82 2.28
CA THR A 149 13.39 2.28 1.38
C THR A 149 12.91 3.49 0.60
N TYR A 150 13.82 4.37 0.20
CA TYR A 150 13.48 5.59 -0.53
C TYR A 150 14.34 5.70 -1.77
N GLN A 151 13.72 6.13 -2.86
CA GLN A 151 14.35 6.35 -4.15
C GLN A 151 14.04 7.76 -4.64
N MET A 152 14.97 8.38 -5.36
CA MET A 152 14.73 9.62 -6.09
C MET A 152 14.44 9.29 -7.56
N SER A 153 13.38 9.87 -8.09
CA SER A 153 13.13 9.94 -9.53
C SER A 153 13.16 11.38 -9.96
N GLY A 154 13.97 11.72 -10.96
CA GLY A 154 14.15 13.11 -11.36
C GLY A 154 14.44 13.30 -12.84
N SER A 155 14.46 14.56 -13.25
CA SER A 155 14.77 14.92 -14.64
C SER A 155 16.19 14.53 -15.06
N TRP A 156 17.12 14.35 -14.12
CA TRP A 156 18.53 14.01 -14.39
C TRP A 156 18.78 12.53 -14.66
N ASN A 157 17.88 11.65 -14.24
CA ASN A 157 17.99 10.20 -14.42
C ASN A 157 16.85 9.65 -15.28
N HIS A 158 16.23 10.50 -16.11
CA HIS A 158 15.13 10.13 -17.00
C HIS A 158 13.94 9.46 -16.29
N GLY A 159 13.71 9.82 -15.03
CA GLY A 159 12.62 9.26 -14.24
C GLY A 159 12.92 7.89 -13.63
N GLU A 160 14.12 7.33 -13.81
CA GLU A 160 14.52 6.07 -13.17
C GLU A 160 14.60 6.21 -11.64
N LEU A 161 14.44 5.10 -10.92
CA LEU A 161 14.53 5.07 -9.46
C LEU A 161 16.00 4.96 -9.01
N GLN A 162 16.55 6.05 -8.47
CA GLN A 162 17.88 6.09 -7.85
C GLN A 162 17.76 5.86 -6.33
N ASN A 163 18.40 4.83 -5.77
CA ASN A 163 18.34 4.57 -4.33
C ASN A 163 18.93 5.71 -3.48
N MET A 164 18.25 6.03 -2.38
CA MET A 164 18.76 6.87 -1.30
C MET A 164 19.43 6.01 -0.22
N THR A 165 20.38 6.61 0.49
CA THR A 165 21.14 5.96 1.57
C THR A 165 20.61 6.45 2.92
N ALA A 166 20.20 5.51 3.77
CA ALA A 166 19.83 5.82 5.15
C ALA A 166 21.06 6.25 5.94
N ASP A 167 20.94 7.30 6.75
CA ASP A 167 21.99 7.70 7.68
C ASP A 167 21.92 6.81 8.94
N PRO A 168 22.98 6.03 9.26
CA PRO A 168 22.96 5.15 10.42
C PRO A 168 23.00 5.90 11.76
N SER A 169 23.38 7.17 11.76
CA SER A 169 23.47 8.02 12.96
C SER A 169 22.19 8.81 13.23
N MET A 170 21.32 8.98 12.23
CA MET A 170 20.08 9.74 12.34
C MET A 170 18.91 8.95 11.75
N PRO A 171 18.17 8.19 12.58
CA PRO A 171 16.99 7.44 12.14
C PRO A 171 15.99 8.33 11.39
N GLY A 172 15.54 7.86 10.23
CA GLY A 172 14.60 8.59 9.36
C GLY A 172 15.27 9.56 8.38
N LEU A 173 16.57 9.82 8.48
CA LEU A 173 17.30 10.62 7.49
C LEU A 173 17.77 9.72 6.33
N PHE A 174 17.39 10.11 5.11
CA PHE A 174 17.85 9.48 3.87
C PHE A 174 18.48 10.54 2.97
N THR A 175 19.59 10.20 2.32
CA THR A 175 20.33 11.14 1.46
C THR A 175 20.69 10.50 0.12
N ALA A 176 20.76 11.32 -0.92
CA ALA A 176 21.33 10.93 -2.21
C ALA A 176 22.04 12.14 -2.83
N GLU A 177 23.22 11.88 -3.40
CA GLU A 177 23.92 12.85 -4.23
C GLU A 177 23.50 12.67 -5.68
N VAL A 178 23.16 13.77 -6.36
CA VAL A 178 22.66 13.74 -7.73
C VAL A 178 23.49 14.66 -8.62
N LYS A 179 23.71 14.23 -9.86
CA LYS A 179 24.42 15.01 -10.86
C LYS A 179 23.44 15.60 -11.85
N LEU A 180 23.26 16.91 -11.81
CA LEU A 180 22.41 17.62 -12.77
C LEU A 180 23.06 17.63 -14.16
N ILE A 181 22.31 17.21 -15.17
CA ILE A 181 22.78 17.05 -16.56
C ILE A 181 22.48 18.26 -17.45
N THR A 182 21.57 19.14 -17.03
CA THR A 182 21.18 20.36 -17.75
C THR A 182 21.42 21.59 -16.89
N ARG A 183 21.66 22.74 -17.54
CA ARG A 183 21.63 24.05 -16.86
C ARG A 183 20.17 24.47 -16.68
N GLY A 184 19.80 24.88 -15.48
CA GLY A 184 18.45 25.36 -15.15
C GLY A 184 17.76 24.49 -14.09
N THR A 185 16.43 24.54 -14.08
CA THR A 185 15.59 23.83 -13.11
C THR A 185 15.60 22.32 -13.37
N SER A 186 15.71 21.54 -12.30
CA SER A 186 15.48 20.10 -12.30
C SER A 186 14.34 19.77 -11.36
N PHE A 187 13.56 18.76 -11.71
CA PHE A 187 12.40 18.31 -10.92
C PHE A 187 12.65 16.91 -10.43
N PHE A 188 12.08 16.57 -9.26
CA PHE A 188 12.13 15.23 -8.72
C PHE A 188 10.96 14.93 -7.80
N GLN A 189 10.77 13.64 -7.54
CA GLN A 189 9.91 13.10 -6.52
C GLN A 189 10.70 12.06 -5.72
N ILE A 190 10.31 11.86 -4.46
CA ILE A 190 10.83 10.76 -3.65
C ILE A 190 9.79 9.64 -3.68
N ILE A 191 10.22 8.43 -4.01
CA ILE A 191 9.37 7.25 -4.13
C ILE A 191 9.71 6.32 -2.98
N ARG A 192 8.73 5.96 -2.16
CA ARG A 192 8.92 4.98 -1.08
C ARG A 192 8.74 3.57 -1.61
N ASN A 193 9.62 2.66 -1.22
CA ASN A 193 9.60 1.22 -1.56
C ASN A 193 9.58 0.91 -3.07
N GLY A 194 9.92 1.87 -3.92
CA GLY A 194 9.80 1.78 -5.37
C GLY A 194 8.36 1.74 -5.87
N ASP A 195 7.37 2.09 -5.02
CA ASP A 195 5.96 2.14 -5.37
C ASP A 195 5.55 3.58 -5.71
N TRP A 196 5.20 3.83 -6.97
CA TRP A 196 4.74 5.13 -7.45
C TRP A 196 3.43 5.59 -6.79
N GLY A 197 2.63 4.66 -6.25
CA GLY A 197 1.47 4.98 -5.41
C GLY A 197 1.85 5.48 -4.01
N GLN A 198 3.14 5.48 -3.67
CA GLN A 198 3.72 6.03 -2.44
C GLN A 198 4.71 7.18 -2.74
N ALA A 199 4.43 7.98 -3.76
CA ALA A 199 5.22 9.16 -4.06
C ALA A 199 5.08 10.24 -2.96
N ILE A 200 6.18 10.92 -2.70
CA ILE A 200 6.33 12.04 -1.77
C ILE A 200 6.83 13.23 -2.60
N TYR A 201 6.08 14.33 -2.55
CA TYR A 201 6.30 15.48 -3.43
C TYR A 201 5.72 16.75 -2.78
N PRO A 202 6.15 17.95 -3.21
CA PRO A 202 5.58 19.19 -2.68
C PRO A 202 4.14 19.42 -3.15
N ASP A 203 3.33 20.13 -2.37
CA ASP A 203 1.94 20.51 -2.71
C ASP A 203 1.83 21.26 -4.06
N GLU A 204 2.85 22.04 -4.42
CA GLU A 204 2.87 22.80 -5.66
C GLU A 204 4.03 22.42 -6.62
N PRO A 205 3.83 22.48 -7.95
CA PRO A 205 4.90 22.23 -8.91
C PRO A 205 6.02 23.27 -8.81
N GLY A 206 7.27 22.79 -8.78
CA GLY A 206 8.45 23.68 -8.74
C GLY A 206 8.62 24.43 -7.42
N ALA A 207 8.04 23.91 -6.34
CA ALA A 207 8.08 24.53 -5.03
C ALA A 207 9.50 24.75 -4.48
N ALA A 208 9.62 25.70 -3.56
CA ALA A 208 10.83 25.90 -2.77
C ALA A 208 11.01 24.77 -1.74
N SER A 209 12.21 24.64 -1.16
CA SER A 209 12.52 23.64 -0.13
C SER A 209 11.73 23.80 1.19
N SER A 210 11.03 24.93 1.36
CA SER A 210 10.17 25.21 2.51
C SER A 210 8.71 24.84 2.28
N ALA A 211 8.34 24.36 1.09
CA ALA A 211 6.98 23.98 0.78
C ALA A 211 6.53 22.77 1.60
N GLU A 212 5.22 22.68 1.81
CA GLU A 212 4.61 21.53 2.44
C GLU A 212 4.82 20.28 1.59
N VAL A 213 5.14 19.17 2.25
CA VAL A 213 5.35 17.88 1.64
C VAL A 213 4.07 17.07 1.75
N ILE A 214 3.54 16.62 0.62
CA ILE A 214 2.36 15.77 0.51
C ILE A 214 2.79 14.33 0.24
N GLY A 215 1.95 13.38 0.66
CA GLY A 215 2.16 11.96 0.41
C GLY A 215 3.04 11.30 1.49
N PRO A 216 3.07 9.97 1.59
CA PRO A 216 2.42 8.99 0.72
C PRO A 216 0.95 8.69 1.12
N GLU A 217 0.22 9.63 1.72
CA GLU A 217 -1.20 9.42 2.01
C GLU A 217 -2.06 9.28 0.74
N GLU A 218 -3.05 8.39 0.81
CA GLU A 218 -4.18 8.40 -0.11
C GLU A 218 -5.02 9.64 0.19
N GLN A 219 -4.88 10.68 -0.63
CA GLN A 219 -5.88 11.73 -0.73
C GLN A 219 -7.20 11.05 -1.15
N LEU A 220 -8.12 10.89 -0.20
CA LEU A 220 -9.54 10.66 -0.45
C LEU A 220 -10.18 11.97 -0.93
#